data_AF-A0AA44LAA8-F1
#
_entry.id   AF-A0AA44LAA8-F1
#
_cell.length_a   1.000
_cell.length_b   1.000
_cell.length_c   1.000
_cell.angle_alpha   90.00
_cell.angle_beta   90.00
_cell.angle_gamma   90.00
#
_symmetry.space_group_name_H-M   'P 1'
#
loop_
_entity.id
_entity.type
_entity.pdbx_description
1 polymer ?
#
loop_
_entity_poly.entity_id
_entity_poly.type
_entity_poly.pdbx_seq_one_letter_code
_entity_poly.pdbx_strand_id
1 'polypeptide(L)' 'MEISTKEFADWLNIKEGELIHKYRTTGEVYGVALPPALYHQTGQTRRFRYADVLKFMKELKSVKGNE' A
#
# COMPACT_ATOMS: atom_id res chain seq x y z
N MET A 1 -15.73 0.44 -2.30
CA MET A 1 -14.84 -0.64 -2.76
C MET A 1 -13.65 -0.72 -1.83
N GLU A 2 -13.28 -1.93 -1.45
CA GLU A 2 -12.13 -2.24 -0.61
C GLU A 2 -11.14 -3.06 -1.43
N ILE A 3 -9.85 -2.91 -1.16
CA ILE A 3 -8.76 -3.65 -1.80
C ILE A 3 -8.07 -4.52 -0.75
N SER A 4 -7.74 -5.74 -1.12
CA SER A 4 -6.98 -6.65 -0.24
C SER A 4 -5.47 -6.38 -0.30
N THR A 5 -4.71 -6.75 0.74
CA THR A 5 -3.22 -6.63 0.72
C THR A 5 -2.59 -7.22 -0.54
N LYS A 6 -3.07 -8.40 -0.99
CA LYS A 6 -2.59 -9.05 -2.20
C LYS A 6 -2.73 -8.17 -3.45
N GLU A 7 -3.92 -7.62 -3.68
CA GLU A 7 -4.19 -6.76 -4.83
C GLU A 7 -3.38 -5.47 -4.76
N PHE A 8 -3.23 -4.90 -3.56
CA PHE A 8 -2.43 -3.70 -3.40
C PHE A 8 -0.93 -3.99 -3.66
N ALA A 9 -0.41 -5.12 -3.21
CA ALA A 9 0.96 -5.54 -3.50
C ALA A 9 1.18 -5.79 -5.00
N ASP A 10 0.19 -6.41 -5.67
CA ASP A 10 0.21 -6.63 -7.12
C ASP A 10 0.29 -5.32 -7.91
N TRP A 11 -0.50 -4.31 -7.51
CA TRP A 11 -0.46 -2.97 -8.12
C TRP A 11 0.88 -2.27 -7.95
N LEU A 12 1.55 -2.51 -6.83
CA LEU A 12 2.90 -2.01 -6.55
C LEU A 12 3.99 -2.85 -7.21
N ASN A 13 3.63 -3.97 -7.84
CA ASN A 13 4.55 -4.96 -8.39
C ASN A 13 5.55 -5.49 -7.35
N ILE A 14 5.10 -5.64 -6.10
CA ILE A 14 5.89 -6.19 -4.99
C ILE A 14 5.20 -7.43 -4.39
N LYS A 15 5.93 -8.16 -3.56
CA LYS A 15 5.35 -9.31 -2.83
C LYS A 15 4.46 -8.81 -1.69
N GLU A 16 3.36 -9.53 -1.43
CA GLU A 16 2.47 -9.23 -0.30
C GLU A 16 3.23 -9.15 1.03
N GLY A 17 4.16 -10.09 1.27
CA GLY A 17 5.02 -10.08 2.46
C GLY A 17 5.91 -8.85 2.57
N GLU A 18 6.36 -8.29 1.44
CA GLU A 18 7.15 -7.05 1.42
C GLU A 18 6.28 -5.84 1.80
N LEU A 19 5.05 -5.77 1.27
CA LEU A 19 4.10 -4.73 1.64
C LEU A 19 3.78 -4.79 3.14
N ILE A 20 3.52 -5.99 3.68
CA ILE A 20 3.28 -6.20 5.12
C ILE A 20 4.49 -5.75 5.94
N HIS A 21 5.70 -6.10 5.49
CA HIS A 21 6.94 -5.72 6.14
C HIS A 21 7.11 -4.21 6.17
N LYS A 22 6.90 -3.50 5.05
CA LYS A 22 6.97 -2.03 4.99
C LYS A 22 6.00 -1.37 5.96
N TYR A 23 4.76 -1.84 6.05
CA TYR A 23 3.82 -1.34 7.06
C TYR A 23 4.25 -1.60 8.51
N ARG A 24 5.09 -2.60 8.78
CA ARG A 24 5.63 -2.88 10.12
C ARG A 24 6.89 -2.09 10.45
N THR A 25 7.66 -1.70 9.43
CA THR A 25 8.97 -1.05 9.60
C THR A 25 8.91 0.44 9.32
N THR A 26 8.71 0.83 8.06
CA THR A 26 8.85 2.22 7.61
C THR A 26 7.51 2.94 7.49
N GLY A 27 6.43 2.22 7.19
CA GLY A 27 5.13 2.80 6.90
C GLY A 27 5.07 3.56 5.56
N GLU A 28 6.07 3.40 4.70
CA GLU A 28 6.18 4.09 3.42
C GLU A 28 6.79 3.21 2.31
N VAL A 29 6.51 3.57 1.06
CA VAL A 29 7.08 2.96 -0.14
C VAL A 29 7.59 4.08 -1.05
N TYR A 30 8.85 4.02 -1.47
CA TYR A 30 9.48 5.02 -2.34
C TYR A 30 9.28 6.49 -1.88
N GLY A 31 9.38 6.75 -0.57
CA GLY A 31 9.19 8.10 -0.02
C GLY A 31 7.73 8.53 0.15
N VAL A 32 6.77 7.69 -0.24
CA VAL A 32 5.33 7.98 -0.11
C VAL A 32 4.76 7.16 1.04
N ALA A 33 4.07 7.84 1.97
CA ALA A 33 3.42 7.21 3.11
C ALA A 33 2.33 6.24 2.66
N LEU A 34 2.33 5.03 3.21
CA LEU A 34 1.36 4.00 2.89
C LEU A 34 -0.04 4.40 3.41
N PRO A 35 -1.12 4.11 2.65
CA PRO A 35 -2.47 4.45 3.07
C PRO A 35 -2.87 3.66 4.32
N PRO A 36 -3.72 4.22 5.20
CA PRO A 36 -4.16 3.51 6.39
C PRO A 36 -5.00 2.27 6.03
N ALA A 37 -4.78 1.17 6.75
CA ALA A 37 -5.64 0.00 6.64
C ALA A 37 -6.98 0.27 7.33
N LEU A 38 -8.08 -0.13 6.69
CA LEU A 38 -9.44 0.01 7.24
C LEU A 38 -9.67 -0.90 8.45
N TYR A 39 -9.12 -2.12 8.40
CA TYR A 39 -9.23 -3.09 9.49
C TYR A 39 -7.88 -3.74 9.74
N HIS A 40 -7.49 -3.74 11.01
CA HIS A 40 -6.37 -4.51 11.52
C HIS A 40 -6.91 -5.84 12.05
N GLN A 41 -7.40 -6.71 11.17
CA GLN A 41 -7.68 -8.08 11.59
C GLN A 41 -6.34 -8.78 11.83
N THR A 42 -6.06 -9.00 13.10
CA THR A 42 -5.08 -9.94 13.68
C THR A 42 -4.40 -10.83 12.65
N GLY A 43 -3.24 -10.39 12.15
CA GLY A 43 -2.16 -11.29 11.77
C GLY A 43 -1.68 -11.23 10.32
N GLN A 44 -2.55 -11.19 9.30
CA GLN A 44 -2.08 -11.50 7.93
C GLN A 44 -2.70 -10.68 6.79
N THR A 45 -3.98 -10.29 6.87
CA THR A 45 -4.67 -9.62 5.75
C THR A 45 -5.29 -8.32 6.19
N ARG A 46 -4.88 -7.23 5.53
CA ARG A 46 -5.39 -5.88 5.71
C ARG A 46 -6.29 -5.55 4.53
N ARG A 47 -7.36 -4.83 4.80
CA ARG A 47 -8.18 -4.21 3.75
C ARG A 47 -7.90 -2.73 3.70
N PHE A 48 -7.89 -2.20 2.49
CA PHE A 48 -7.61 -0.80 2.22
C PHE A 48 -8.79 -0.19 1.48
N ARG A 49 -9.04 1.08 1.74
CA ARG A 49 -10.05 1.80 0.98
C ARG A 49 -9.50 2.06 -0.41
N TYR A 50 -10.27 1.69 -1.43
CA TYR A 50 -9.87 1.83 -2.83
C TYR A 50 -9.45 3.28 -3.18
N ALA A 51 -10.17 4.27 -2.65
CA ALA A 51 -9.88 5.68 -2.88
C ALA A 51 -8.50 6.10 -2.31
N ASP A 52 -8.14 5.63 -1.11
CA ASP A 52 -6.86 5.94 -0.48
C ASP A 52 -5.70 5.26 -1.21
N VAL A 53 -5.88 4.00 -1.64
CA VAL A 53 -4.88 3.29 -2.46
C VAL A 53 -4.68 3.99 -3.81
N LEU A 54 -5.75 4.43 -4.47
CA LEU A 54 -5.62 5.18 -5.72
C LEU A 54 -4.89 6.50 -5.54
N LYS A 55 -5.21 7.24 -4.47
CA LYS A 55 -4.52 8.48 -4.15
C LYS A 55 -3.03 8.24 -3.95
N PHE A 56 -2.70 7.23 -3.15
CA PHE A 56 -1.32 6.80 -2.93
C PHE A 56 -0.61 6.42 -4.23
N MET A 57 -1.22 5.60 -5.09
CA MET A 57 -0.64 5.21 -6.38
C MET A 57 -0.40 6.42 -7.30
N LYS A 58 -1.29 7.42 -7.25
CA LYS A 58 -1.13 8.67 -8.02
C LYS A 58 0.05 9.48 -7.49
N GLU A 59 0.19 9.62 -6.18
CA GLU A 59 1.33 10.29 -5.55
C GLU A 59 2.64 9.55 -5.86
N LEU A 60 2.65 8.22 -5.76
CA LEU A 60 3.78 7.38 -6.09
C LEU A 60 4.24 7.56 -7.54
N LYS A 61 3.31 7.59 -8.49
CA LYS A 61 3.62 7.88 -9.90
C LYS A 61 4.18 9.29 -10.10
N SER A 62 3.71 10.27 -9.33
CA SER A 62 4.21 11.64 -9.39
C SER A 62 5.64 11.77 -8.86
N VAL A 63 6.01 10.98 -7.84
CA VAL A 63 7.37 10.92 -7.32
C VAL A 63 8.29 10.19 -8.30
N LYS A 64 7.84 9.05 -8.84
CA LYS A 64 8.63 8.21 -9.74
C LYS A 64 8.77 8.76 -11.16
N GLY A 65 7.85 9.63 -11.59
CA GLY A 65 7.89 10.29 -12.90
C GLY A 65 8.67 11.61 -12.92
N ASN A 66 9.29 11.99 -11.80
CA ASN A 66 10.12 13.18 -11.66
C ASN A 66 11.64 12.85 -11.60
N GLU A 67 12.00 11.60 -11.91
CA GLU A 67 13.37 11.17 -12.28
C GLU A 67 13.53 11.22 -13.80
#